data_AF-A0A0K8TLH0-F1
#
_entry.id   AF-A0A0K8TLH0-F1
#
_cell.length_a   1.000
_cell.length_b   1.000
_cell.length_c   1.000
_cell.angle_alpha   90.00
_cell.angle_beta   90.00
_cell.angle_gamma   90.00
#
_symmetry.space_group_name_H-M   'P 1'
#
loop_
_entity.id
_entity.type
_entity.pdbx_description
1 polymer ?
#
loop_
_entity_poly.entity_id
_entity_poly.type
_entity_poly.pdbx_seq_one_letter_code
_entity_poly.pdbx_strand_id
1 'polypeptide(L)' 'ISLFKKSLIRNEQLYYPNNKCTLHGITNNTQTSLGSTETKLIFNDEVSLNHTFQIVSDEVSFDADAILGMDFLA' A
#
# COMPACT_ATOMS: atom_id res chain seq x y z
N ILE A 1 -1.53 -5.25 7.10
CA ILE A 1 -1.88 -4.55 5.85
C ILE A 1 -0.74 -3.62 5.48
N SER A 2 -0.23 -3.79 4.28
CA SER A 2 0.83 -2.97 3.69
C SER A 2 0.22 -1.81 2.92
N LEU A 3 0.84 -0.64 3.02
CA LEU A 3 0.30 0.64 2.54
C LEU A 3 1.30 1.32 1.62
N PHE A 4 0.80 2.06 0.64
CA PHE A 4 1.64 2.90 -0.19
C PHE A 4 0.85 4.14 -0.67
N LYS A 5 1.55 5.26 -0.88
CA LYS A 5 0.92 6.53 -1.30
C LYS A 5 0.54 6.52 -2.78
N LYS A 6 -0.64 7.05 -3.10
CA LYS A 6 -1.17 7.12 -4.48
C LYS A 6 -0.15 7.66 -5.50
N SER A 7 0.58 8.71 -5.15
CA SER A 7 1.59 9.35 -6.01
C SER A 7 2.71 8.42 -6.49
N LEU A 8 2.92 7.29 -5.81
CA LEU A 8 3.97 6.34 -6.16
C LEU A 8 3.49 5.26 -7.15
N ILE A 9 2.18 5.19 -7.48
CA ILE A 9 1.66 4.18 -8.42
C ILE A 9 2.12 4.56 -9.81
N ARG A 10 2.66 3.58 -10.53
CA ARG A 10 2.94 3.75 -11.96
C ARG A 10 1.63 3.71 -12.73
N ASN A 11 1.49 4.54 -13.76
CA ASN A 11 0.27 4.60 -14.58
C ASN A 11 -0.15 3.24 -15.18
N GLU A 12 0.82 2.36 -15.42
CA GLU A 12 0.61 1.04 -16.01
C GLU A 12 0.29 -0.05 -14.99
N GLN A 13 0.35 0.28 -13.69
CA GLN A 13 0.17 -0.68 -12.62
C GLN A 13 -1.31 -1.06 -12.45
N LEU A 14 -1.57 -2.36 -12.31
CA LEU A 14 -2.91 -2.89 -12.09
C LEU A 14 -3.52 -2.32 -10.80
N TYR A 15 -4.72 -1.76 -10.92
CA TYR A 15 -5.45 -1.12 -9.84
C TYR A 15 -6.81 -1.79 -9.63
N TYR A 16 -7.09 -2.18 -8.39
CA TYR A 16 -8.33 -2.84 -7.98
C TYR A 16 -9.16 -1.89 -7.08
N PRO A 17 -10.03 -1.05 -7.67
CA PRO A 17 -10.77 -0.02 -6.92
C PRO A 17 -11.79 -0.59 -5.93
N ASN A 18 -12.23 -1.83 -6.12
CA ASN A 18 -13.23 -2.45 -5.24
C ASN A 18 -12.60 -3.07 -3.99
N ASN A 19 -11.28 -3.25 -3.97
CA ASN A 19 -10.55 -3.86 -2.86
C ASN A 19 -10.13 -2.80 -1.84
N LYS A 20 -11.12 -2.22 -1.16
CA LYS A 20 -10.90 -1.17 -0.16
C LYS A 20 -10.96 -1.71 1.26
N CYS A 21 -10.31 -1.01 2.17
CA CYS A 21 -10.40 -1.25 3.60
C CYS A 21 -10.43 0.07 4.38
N THR A 22 -10.97 0.02 5.59
CA THR A 22 -10.89 1.12 6.55
C THR A 22 -9.60 1.03 7.34
N LEU A 23 -8.87 2.13 7.37
CA LEU A 23 -7.61 2.31 8.08
C LEU A 23 -7.86 3.06 9.39
N HIS A 24 -7.33 2.49 10.46
CA HIS A 24 -7.33 3.07 11.79
C HIS A 24 -5.89 3.40 12.18
N GLY A 25 -5.60 4.69 12.33
CA GLY A 25 -4.29 5.17 12.78
C GLY A 25 -4.24 5.39 14.29
N ILE A 26 -3.25 6.18 14.72
CA ILE A 26 -3.10 6.58 16.13
C ILE A 26 -4.16 7.63 16.54
N THR A 27 -4.65 8.39 15.56
CA THR A 27 -5.74 9.36 15.75
C THR A 27 -7.11 8.69 15.69
N ASN A 28 -8.14 9.33 16.25
CA ASN A 28 -9.54 8.88 16.14
C ASN A 28 -10.11 8.96 14.71
N ASN A 29 -9.42 9.65 13.79
CA ASN A 29 -9.86 9.74 12.40
C ASN A 29 -9.60 8.42 11.67
N THR A 30 -10.61 7.99 10.92
CA THR A 30 -10.50 6.85 10.01
C THR A 30 -10.30 7.34 8.59
N GLN A 31 -9.63 6.52 7.78
CA GLN A 31 -9.48 6.77 6.35
C GLN A 31 -9.83 5.52 5.58
N THR A 32 -10.41 5.67 4.39
CA THR A 32 -10.69 4.55 3.50
C THR A 32 -9.61 4.49 2.43
N SER A 33 -9.03 3.32 2.21
CA SER A 33 -8.09 3.13 1.09
C SER A 33 -8.80 3.39 -0.26
N LEU A 34 -8.03 3.81 -1.25
CA LEU A 34 -8.54 4.03 -2.60
C LEU A 34 -8.82 2.70 -3.31
N GLY A 35 -8.08 1.65 -2.96
CA GLY A 35 -8.20 0.29 -3.47
C GLY A 35 -6.89 -0.46 -3.20
N SER A 36 -6.65 -1.53 -3.95
CA SER A 36 -5.40 -2.29 -3.86
C SER A 36 -4.65 -2.33 -5.18
N THR A 37 -3.37 -2.68 -5.10
CA THR A 37 -2.51 -2.98 -6.25
C THR A 37 -1.54 -4.09 -5.89
N GLU A 38 -1.11 -4.86 -6.87
CA GLU A 38 -0.03 -5.83 -6.72
C GLU A 38 1.28 -5.19 -7.19
N THR A 39 2.30 -5.21 -6.32
CA THR A 39 3.62 -4.63 -6.59
C THR A 39 4.67 -5.71 -6.43
N LYS A 40 5.61 -5.79 -7.38
CA LYS A 40 6.79 -6.64 -7.26
C LYS A 40 7.83 -5.97 -6.36
N LEU A 41 8.09 -6.57 -5.21
CA LEU A 41 9.20 -6.23 -4.32
C LEU A 41 10.46 -6.95 -4.79
N ILE A 42 11.58 -6.25 -4.85
CA ILE A 42 12.88 -6.79 -5.25
C ILE A 42 13.85 -6.57 -4.10
N PHE A 43 14.46 -7.65 -3.61
CA PHE A 43 15.40 -7.64 -2.50
C PHE A 43 16.79 -8.01 -3.01
N ASN A 44 17.74 -7.09 -2.83
CA ASN A 44 19.14 -7.23 -3.24
C ASN A 44 19.32 -7.71 -4.69
N ASP A 45 18.41 -7.34 -5.59
CA ASP A 45 18.38 -7.76 -7.00
C ASP A 45 18.34 -9.28 -7.26
N GLU A 46 18.18 -10.10 -6.23
CA GLU A 46 18.22 -11.57 -6.31
C GLU A 46 16.86 -12.21 -6.08
N VAL A 47 16.08 -11.67 -5.15
CA VAL A 47 14.79 -12.25 -4.74
C VAL A 47 13.68 -11.29 -5.09
N SER A 48 12.65 -11.78 -5.78
CA SER A 48 11.46 -10.99 -6.08
C SER A 48 10.20 -11.66 -5.56
N LEU A 49 9.32 -10.88 -4.95
CA LEU A 49 8.04 -11.31 -4.42
C LEU A 49 6.95 -10.34 -4.88
N ASN A 50 5.83 -10.87 -5.36
CA ASN A 50 4.65 -10.04 -5.55
C ASN A 50 3.94 -9.85 -4.22
N HIS A 51 3.61 -8.60 -3.89
CA HIS A 51 2.91 -8.27 -2.67
C HIS A 51 1.77 -7.31 -2.93
N THR A 52 0.64 -7.51 -2.24
CA THR A 52 -0.51 -6.62 -2.35
C THR A 52 -0.34 -5.41 -1.42
N PHE A 53 -0.42 -4.22 -1.99
CA PHE A 53 -0.47 -2.97 -1.25
C PHE A 53 -1.86 -2.36 -1.31
N GLN A 54 -2.24 -1.73 -0.21
CA GLN A 54 -3.41 -0.88 -0.13
C GLN A 54 -2.99 0.56 -0.41
N ILE A 55 -3.76 1.19 -1.30
CA ILE A 55 -3.46 2.50 -1.87
C ILE A 55 -4.11 3.53 -0.98
N VAL A 56 -3.33 4.52 -0.53
CA VAL A 56 -3.84 5.59 0.34
C VAL A 56 -3.65 6.95 -0.30
N SER A 57 -4.45 7.92 0.14
CA SER A 57 -4.29 9.32 -0.26
C SER A 57 -2.89 9.82 0.13
N ASP A 58 -2.33 10.72 -0.67
CA ASP A 58 -1.06 11.39 -0.34
C ASP A 58 -1.18 12.27 0.91
N GLU A 59 -2.41 12.56 1.36
CA GLU A 59 -2.73 13.27 2.61
C GLU A 59 -2.55 12.42 3.87
N VAL A 60 -2.40 11.09 3.75
CA VAL A 60 -2.09 10.25 4.90
C VAL A 60 -0.67 10.57 5.40
N SER A 61 -0.59 10.99 6.66
CA SER A 61 0.67 11.37 7.29
C SER A 61 1.50 10.16 7.69
N PHE A 62 2.45 9.79 6.84
CA PHE A 62 3.62 8.98 7.19
C PHE A 62 4.82 9.39 6.33
N ASP A 63 6.02 9.29 6.90
CA ASP A 63 7.26 9.77 6.26
C ASP A 63 7.84 8.79 5.24
N ALA A 64 7.47 7.50 5.34
CA ALA A 64 7.93 6.48 4.41
C ALA A 64 7.23 6.60 3.04
N ASP A 65 7.85 6.07 2.00
CA ASP A 65 7.22 5.91 0.69
C ASP A 65 6.12 4.83 0.73
N ALA A 66 6.42 3.73 1.43
CA ALA A 66 5.51 2.62 1.67
C ALA A 66 5.76 2.02 3.05
N ILE A 67 4.73 1.37 3.59
CA ILE A 67 4.78 0.64 4.86
C ILE A 67 4.49 -0.82 4.55
N LEU A 68 5.40 -1.71 4.94
CA LEU A 68 5.14 -3.15 4.97
C LEU A 68 4.46 -3.48 6.31
N GLY A 69 3.25 -3.99 6.23
CA GLY A 69 2.50 -4.45 7.40
C GLY A 69 2.79 -5.93 7.70
N MET A 70 2.15 -6.45 8.76
CA MET A 70 2.26 -7.86 9.16
C MET A 70 1.83 -8.87 8.08
N ASP A 71 1.02 -8.44 7.12
CA ASP A 71 0.61 -9.22 5.95
C ASP A 71 1.77 -9.54 5.00
N PHE A 72 2.89 -8.83 5.10
CA PHE A 72 4.12 -9.20 4.39
C PHE A 72 4.80 -10.43 5.00
N LEU A 73 4.57 -10.69 6.29
CA LEU A 73 5.17 -11.82 7.02
C LEU A 73 4.28 -13.08 7.01
N ALA A 74 3.08 -12.98 6.44
CA ALA A 74 2.05 -14.01 6.44
C ALA A 74 2.15 -14.96 5.24
#